data_AF-A0A961YWJ2-F1
#
_entry.id   AF-A0A961YWJ2-F1
#
_cell.length_a   1.000
_cell.length_b   1.000
_cell.length_c   1.000
_cell.angle_alpha   90.00
_cell.angle_beta   90.00
_cell.angle_gamma   90.00
#
_symmetry.space_group_name_H-M   'P 1'
#
loop_
_entity.id
_entity.type
_entity.pdbx_description
1 polymer ?
#
loop_
_entity_poly.entity_id
_entity_poly.type
_entity_poly.pdbx_seq_one_letter_code
_entity_poly.pdbx_strand_id
1 'polypeptide(L)'
;MNKGRDDGQKTTGRITPELVAAHGLKPDEYQRAVALIGREPTLTELGIFSAMWNEHCSYKSSKKWLRTLPTTGPRVIQGPGENAGVVDIGDGQAVVFKMESHNHPSFIEPYQGA
;
A
#
# COMPACT_ATOMS: atom_id res chain seq x y z
N MET A 1 36.26 10.29 33.20
CA MET A 1 36.30 10.48 31.74
C MET A 1 35.14 9.73 31.10
N ASN A 2 34.09 10.44 30.68
CA ASN A 2 33.00 9.89 29.87
C ASN A 2 33.55 9.46 28.50
N LYS A 3 33.51 8.17 28.19
CA LYS A 3 33.63 7.71 26.79
C LYS A 3 32.30 8.04 26.11
N GLY A 4 32.36 9.00 25.19
CA GLY A 4 31.23 9.47 24.40
C GLY A 4 30.53 8.28 23.73
N ARG A 5 29.20 8.29 23.82
CA ARG A 5 28.33 7.54 22.90
C ARG A 5 28.66 8.00 21.49
N ASP A 6 28.95 7.05 20.64
CA ASP A 6 29.09 7.25 19.20
C ASP A 6 27.67 7.53 18.66
N ASP A 7 27.36 8.81 18.53
CA ASP A 7 26.07 9.29 18.05
C ASP A 7 25.93 8.97 16.55
N GLY A 8 25.11 7.94 16.28
CA GLY A 8 24.22 7.86 15.11
C GLY A 8 24.77 8.35 13.79
N GLN A 9 25.40 7.44 13.05
CA GLN A 9 25.72 7.61 11.63
C GLN A 9 24.41 7.77 10.83
N LYS A 10 23.93 9.01 10.66
CA LYS A 10 22.84 9.35 9.73
C LYS A 10 23.32 9.06 8.31
N THR A 11 22.99 7.89 7.78
CA THR A 11 23.12 7.56 6.36
C THR A 11 22.06 8.33 5.55
N THR A 12 22.17 9.65 5.44
CA THR A 12 21.41 10.42 4.46
C THR A 12 22.16 10.40 3.13
N GLY A 13 22.17 9.23 2.48
CA GLY A 13 22.56 9.14 1.08
C GLY A 13 21.58 9.96 0.24
N ARG A 14 22.11 10.81 -0.65
CA ARG A 14 21.32 11.60 -1.60
C ARG A 14 20.42 10.68 -2.43
N ILE A 15 19.19 11.09 -2.73
CA ILE A 15 18.28 10.27 -3.54
C ILE A 15 18.69 10.39 -5.01
N THR A 16 19.17 9.29 -5.59
CA THR A 16 19.56 9.24 -7.01
C THR A 16 18.46 8.60 -7.86
N PRO A 17 18.41 8.86 -9.18
CA PRO A 17 17.45 8.21 -10.08
C PRO A 17 17.51 6.68 -10.05
N GLU A 18 18.70 6.11 -9.87
CA GLU A 18 18.91 4.65 -9.77
C GLU A 18 18.27 4.11 -8.49
N LEU A 19 18.41 4.83 -7.37
CA LEU A 19 17.78 4.47 -6.11
C LEU A 19 16.25 4.55 -6.19
N VAL A 20 15.72 5.55 -6.87
CA VAL A 20 14.28 5.70 -7.15
C VAL A 20 13.76 4.52 -7.97
N ALA A 21 14.49 4.15 -9.03
CA ALA A 21 14.14 3.00 -9.87
C ALA A 21 14.21 1.67 -9.09
N ALA A 22 15.21 1.50 -8.23
CA ALA A 22 15.33 0.34 -7.35
C ALA A 22 14.16 0.22 -6.34
N HIS A 23 13.54 1.34 -5.98
CA HIS A 23 12.31 1.39 -5.18
C HIS A 23 11.03 1.20 -6.01
N GLY A 24 11.14 0.84 -7.30
CA GLY A 24 9.99 0.53 -8.15
C GLY A 24 9.11 1.76 -8.50
N LEU A 25 9.61 2.97 -8.24
CA LEU A 25 8.92 4.21 -8.59
C LEU A 25 9.33 4.66 -9.99
N LYS A 26 8.35 5.05 -10.79
CA LYS A 26 8.61 5.73 -12.06
C LYS A 26 9.12 7.15 -11.82
N PRO A 27 9.86 7.76 -12.77
CA PRO A 27 10.33 9.14 -12.63
C PRO A 27 9.20 10.13 -12.32
N ASP A 28 8.02 9.98 -12.94
CA ASP A 28 6.86 10.84 -12.70
C ASP A 28 6.20 10.59 -11.33
N GLU A 29 6.24 9.37 -10.80
CA GLU A 29 5.80 9.05 -9.44
C GLU A 29 6.71 9.73 -8.41
N TYR A 30 8.03 9.68 -8.63
CA TYR A 30 8.98 10.38 -7.76
C TYR A 30 8.79 11.89 -7.76
N GLN A 31 8.62 12.51 -8.93
CA GLN A 31 8.36 13.96 -9.00
C GLN A 31 7.07 14.34 -8.28
N ARG A 32 6.02 13.52 -8.37
CA ARG A 32 4.78 13.71 -7.59
C ARG A 32 5.03 13.58 -6.09
N ALA A 33 5.83 12.63 -5.64
CA ALA A 33 6.19 12.50 -4.22
C ALA A 33 6.93 13.75 -3.71
N VAL A 34 7.93 14.24 -4.46
CA VAL A 34 8.65 15.48 -4.14
C VAL A 34 7.70 16.67 -4.06
N ALA A 35 6.76 16.80 -5.01
CA ALA A 35 5.79 17.88 -5.02
C ALA A 35 4.82 17.82 -3.82
N LEU A 36 4.40 16.62 -3.39
CA LEU A 36 3.52 16.44 -2.23
C LEU A 36 4.23 16.76 -0.91
N ILE A 37 5.52 16.43 -0.80
CA ILE A 37 6.31 16.66 0.42
C ILE A 37 6.86 18.10 0.46
N GLY A 38 7.07 18.71 -0.70
CA GLY A 38 7.67 20.05 -0.85
C GLY A 38 9.20 20.08 -0.72
N ARG A 39 9.86 18.92 -0.68
CA ARG A 39 11.33 18.77 -0.63
C ARG A 39 11.75 17.38 -1.11
N GLU A 40 13.07 17.15 -1.23
CA GLU A 40 13.61 15.82 -1.46
C GLU A 40 13.22 14.87 -0.29
N PRO A 41 12.68 13.66 -0.59
CA PRO A 41 12.35 12.69 0.44
C PRO A 41 13.62 12.13 1.07
N THR A 42 13.54 11.78 2.36
CA THR A 42 14.53 10.92 3.00
C THR A 42 14.41 9.49 2.48
N LEU A 43 15.43 8.65 2.72
CA LEU A 43 15.38 7.22 2.34
C LEU A 43 14.14 6.51 2.91
N THR A 44 13.78 6.79 4.16
CA THR A 44 12.60 6.22 4.81
C THR A 44 11.31 6.67 4.11
N GLU A 45 11.19 7.96 3.79
CA GLU A 45 10.03 8.48 3.06
C GLU A 45 9.94 7.87 1.65
N LEU A 46 11.06 7.72 0.95
CA LEU A 46 11.11 7.03 -0.35
C LEU A 46 10.60 5.58 -0.24
N GLY A 47 11.03 4.85 0.80
CA GLY A 47 10.54 3.51 1.10
C GLY A 47 9.04 3.44 1.37
N ILE A 48 8.49 4.44 2.08
CA ILE A 48 7.04 4.54 2.31
C ILE A 48 6.30 4.76 0.99
N PHE A 49 6.76 5.67 0.12
CA PHE A 49 6.15 5.86 -1.20
C PHE A 49 6.22 4.60 -2.05
N SER A 50 7.37 3.91 -2.04
CA SER A 50 7.54 2.62 -2.73
C SER A 50 6.49 1.60 -2.31
N ALA A 51 6.31 1.39 -1.00
CA ALA A 51 5.35 0.43 -0.47
C ALA A 51 3.90 0.85 -0.78
N MET A 52 3.55 2.11 -0.56
CA MET A 52 2.17 2.58 -0.67
C MET A 52 1.69 2.74 -2.13
N TRP A 53 2.59 3.05 -3.06
CA TRP A 53 2.24 3.33 -4.47
C TRP A 53 2.52 2.15 -5.42
N ASN A 54 2.94 1.00 -4.88
CA ASN A 54 3.00 -0.23 -5.66
C ASN A 54 1.60 -0.67 -6.10
N GLU A 55 1.52 -1.62 -7.04
CA GLU A 55 0.22 -2.09 -7.56
C GLU A 55 -0.65 -2.75 -6.48
N HIS A 56 -0.03 -3.51 -5.57
CA HIS A 56 -0.73 -4.28 -4.54
C HIS A 56 -1.51 -3.38 -3.58
N CYS A 57 -0.92 -2.26 -3.14
CA CYS A 57 -1.54 -1.32 -2.22
C CYS A 57 -2.42 -0.28 -2.93
N SER A 58 -1.99 0.21 -4.10
CA SER A 58 -2.67 1.34 -4.76
C SER A 58 -3.76 0.92 -5.74
N TYR A 59 -3.74 -0.33 -6.22
CA TYR A 59 -4.61 -0.83 -7.28
C TYR A 59 -4.56 0.04 -8.55
N LYS A 60 -3.43 0.69 -8.83
CA LYS A 60 -3.35 1.77 -9.85
C LYS A 60 -3.76 1.33 -11.25
N SER A 61 -3.57 0.07 -11.63
CA SER A 61 -4.02 -0.46 -12.92
C SER A 61 -5.49 -0.92 -12.90
N SER A 62 -5.94 -1.49 -11.78
CA SER A 62 -7.22 -2.20 -11.67
C SER A 62 -8.37 -1.31 -11.15
N LYS A 63 -8.07 -0.30 -10.34
CA LYS A 63 -9.06 0.60 -9.70
C LYS A 63 -10.04 1.24 -10.69
N LYS A 64 -9.57 1.58 -11.89
CA LYS A 64 -10.43 2.16 -12.94
C LYS A 64 -11.54 1.21 -13.40
N TRP A 65 -11.24 -0.08 -13.43
CA TRP A 65 -12.18 -1.13 -13.83
C TRP A 65 -13.07 -1.55 -12.67
N LEU A 66 -12.51 -1.66 -11.46
CA LEU A 66 -13.29 -2.02 -10.28
C LEU A 66 -14.44 -1.03 -10.00
N ARG A 67 -14.26 0.24 -10.38
CA ARG A 67 -15.30 1.28 -10.30
C ARG A 67 -16.51 1.06 -11.21
N THR A 68 -16.43 0.16 -12.21
CA THR A 68 -17.57 -0.13 -13.10
C THR A 68 -18.47 -1.23 -12.55
N LEU A 69 -18.09 -1.89 -11.46
CA LEU A 69 -18.90 -2.93 -10.84
C LEU A 69 -20.08 -2.32 -10.06
N PRO A 70 -21.24 -3.00 -10.01
CA PRO A 70 -22.33 -2.60 -9.12
C PRO A 70 -21.90 -2.73 -7.65
N THR A 71 -22.02 -1.65 -6.89
CA THR A 71 -21.58 -1.60 -5.48
C THR A 71 -22.69 -1.28 -4.48
N THR A 72 -23.90 -1.00 -4.97
CA THR A 72 -25.06 -0.63 -4.15
C THR A 72 -26.23 -1.56 -4.42
N GLY A 73 -27.12 -1.69 -3.44
CA GLY A 73 -28.33 -2.49 -3.55
C GLY A 73 -29.12 -2.50 -2.24
N PRO A 74 -30.40 -2.92 -2.24
CA PRO A 74 -31.28 -2.81 -1.09
C PRO A 74 -30.79 -3.52 0.18
N ARG A 75 -29.99 -4.58 0.02
CA ARG A 75 -29.42 -5.38 1.12
C ARG A 75 -27.95 -5.05 1.42
N VAL A 76 -27.35 -4.10 0.72
CA VAL A 76 -25.96 -3.71 0.96
C VAL A 76 -25.95 -2.72 2.11
N ILE A 77 -25.46 -3.16 3.26
CA ILE A 77 -25.21 -2.27 4.42
C ILE A 77 -23.91 -1.50 4.18
N GLN A 78 -22.86 -2.20 3.72
CA GLN A 78 -21.57 -1.59 3.39
C GLN A 78 -20.96 -2.20 2.13
N GLY A 79 -20.72 -1.36 1.13
CA GLY A 79 -20.02 -1.70 -0.12
C GLY A 79 -18.48 -1.52 -0.01
N PRO A 80 -17.77 -1.43 -1.16
CA PRO A 80 -16.32 -1.23 -1.16
C PRO A 80 -15.91 0.10 -0.50
N GLY A 81 -14.86 0.06 0.32
CA GLY A 81 -14.31 1.23 1.02
C GLY A 81 -13.72 0.87 2.38
N GLU A 82 -14.30 -0.14 3.02
CA GLU A 82 -13.85 -0.68 4.31
C GLU A 82 -13.14 -2.04 4.16
N ASN A 83 -12.64 -2.58 5.26
CA ASN A 83 -11.92 -3.86 5.30
C ASN A 83 -12.76 -5.07 4.89
N ALA A 84 -14.10 -4.98 4.86
CA ALA A 84 -14.99 -6.04 4.39
C ALA A 84 -16.34 -5.45 3.93
N GLY A 85 -17.05 -6.20 3.08
CA GLY A 85 -18.43 -5.88 2.69
C GLY A 85 -19.42 -6.44 3.72
N VAL A 86 -20.56 -5.77 3.85
CA VAL A 86 -21.63 -6.15 4.79
C VAL A 86 -22.97 -6.21 4.09
N VAL A 87 -23.68 -7.32 4.24
CA VAL A 87 -25.01 -7.55 3.65
C VAL A 87 -26.03 -7.92 4.72
N ASP A 88 -27.23 -7.34 4.60
CA ASP A 88 -28.40 -7.71 5.40
C ASP A 88 -28.99 -9.03 4.91
N ILE A 89 -29.24 -9.95 5.84
CA ILE A 89 -29.86 -11.25 5.56
C ILE A 89 -31.26 -11.40 6.16
N GLY A 90 -31.79 -10.34 6.80
CA GLY A 90 -33.08 -10.35 7.50
C GLY A 90 -32.93 -10.65 8.99
N ASP A 91 -34.05 -10.65 9.70
CA ASP A 91 -34.13 -10.97 11.14
C ASP A 91 -33.20 -10.16 12.06
N GLY A 92 -32.82 -8.96 11.63
CA GLY A 92 -31.85 -8.11 12.34
C GLY A 92 -30.41 -8.65 12.30
N GLN A 93 -30.09 -9.51 11.33
CA GLN A 93 -28.77 -10.13 11.16
C GLN A 93 -28.07 -9.65 9.89
N ALA A 94 -26.74 -9.72 9.90
CA ALA A 94 -25.91 -9.36 8.77
C ALA A 94 -24.75 -10.35 8.58
N VAL A 95 -24.28 -10.49 7.34
CA VAL A 95 -23.08 -11.25 6.99
C VAL A 95 -21.99 -10.27 6.59
N VAL A 96 -20.80 -10.46 7.18
CA VAL A 96 -19.58 -9.69 6.91
C VAL A 96 -18.58 -10.62 6.24
N PHE A 97 -18.10 -10.27 5.04
CA PHE A 97 -17.12 -11.12 4.35
C PHE A 97 -16.23 -10.33 3.39
N LYS A 98 -15.05 -10.90 3.15
CA LYS A 98 -14.06 -10.47 2.14
C LYS A 98 -13.32 -11.70 1.66
N MET A 99 -12.75 -11.59 0.46
CA MET A 99 -11.83 -12.57 -0.10
C MET A 99 -10.50 -11.88 -0.41
N GLU A 100 -9.40 -12.51 0.00
CA GLU A 100 -8.03 -12.06 -0.25
C GLU A 100 -7.22 -13.19 -0.90
N SER A 101 -6.04 -12.86 -1.42
CA SER A 101 -5.14 -13.85 -2.03
C SER A 101 -3.71 -13.63 -1.57
N HIS A 102 -2.99 -14.71 -1.26
CA HIS A 102 -1.57 -14.70 -0.87
C HIS A 102 -0.68 -15.41 -1.89
N ASN A 103 -0.95 -15.20 -3.18
CA ASN A 103 -0.37 -15.99 -4.26
C ASN A 103 1.16 -16.04 -4.28
N HIS A 104 1.84 -14.90 -4.16
CA HIS A 104 3.30 -14.85 -4.24
C HIS A 104 3.99 -15.48 -3.01
N PRO A 105 3.60 -15.15 -1.76
CA PRO A 105 4.08 -15.88 -0.59
C PRO A 105 3.86 -17.40 -0.67
N SER A 106 2.64 -17.84 -1.02
CA SER A 106 2.31 -19.27 -1.12
C SER A 106 3.11 -20.01 -2.20
N PHE A 107 3.56 -19.32 -3.25
CA PHE A 107 4.45 -19.91 -4.26
C PHE A 107 5.87 -20.18 -3.71
N ILE A 108 6.35 -19.32 -2.80
CA ILE A 108 7.69 -19.44 -2.23
C ILE A 108 7.70 -20.42 -1.05
N GLU A 109 6.74 -20.29 -0.14
CA GLU A 109 6.61 -21.13 1.04
C GLU A 109 5.12 -21.37 1.34
N PRO A 110 4.58 -22.55 0.97
CA PRO A 110 3.15 -22.80 1.04
C PRO A 110 2.54 -22.73 2.44
N TYR A 111 3.28 -23.12 3.48
CA TYR A 111 2.72 -23.26 4.82
C TYR A 111 2.49 -21.91 5.50
N GLN A 112 3.47 -21.00 5.45
CA GLN A 112 3.37 -19.64 6.00
C GLN A 112 2.73 -18.65 5.01
N GLY A 113 2.63 -19.04 3.74
CA GLY A 113 1.97 -18.23 2.73
C GLY A 113 0.43 -18.27 2.81
N ALA A 114 -0.14 -19.40 3.23
CA ALA A 114 -1.60 -19.62 3.33
C ALA A 114 -2.17 -19.17 4.67
#